data_AF-A0A6B2E3Z3-F1
#
_entry.id   AF-A0A6B2E3Z3-F1
#
_cell.length_a   1.000
_cell.length_b   1.000
_cell.length_c   1.000
_cell.angle_alpha   90.00
_cell.angle_beta   90.00
_cell.angle_gamma   90.00
#
_symmetry.space_group_name_H-M   'P 1'
#
loop_
_entity.id
_entity.type
_entity.pdbx_description
1 polymer ?
#
loop_
_entity_poly.entity_id
_entity_poly.type
_entity_poly.pdbx_seq_one_letter_code
_entity_poly.pdbx_strand_id
1 'polypeptide(L)' 'AYGGVHTARPAAAAAMAAWGARANVPLLDLEAVVGEHVLSGEGNPDGMHWGWQGHASVGDAMSVLLAPSLTPGHVG' A
#
# COMPACT_ATOMS: atom_id res chain seq x y z
N ALA A 1 0.26 -14.82 4.27
CA ALA A 1 1.08 -14.03 5.20
C ALA A 1 1.87 -15.03 6.02
N TYR A 2 2.92 -14.65 6.74
CA TYR A 2 3.37 -15.51 7.84
C TYR A 2 2.15 -15.81 8.74
N GLY A 3 1.63 -17.04 8.66
CA GLY A 3 0.54 -17.56 9.48
C GLY A 3 -0.88 -17.00 9.31
N GLY A 4 -1.18 -16.07 8.38
CA GLY A 4 -2.54 -15.49 8.26
C GLY A 4 -2.99 -14.68 9.49
N VAL A 5 -2.05 -14.32 10.38
CA VAL A 5 -2.35 -13.56 11.60
C VAL A 5 -2.34 -12.06 11.27
N HIS A 6 -3.53 -11.51 11.04
CA HIS A 6 -3.74 -10.08 10.80
C HIS A 6 -4.40 -9.38 11.99
N THR A 7 -4.41 -9.97 13.17
CA THR A 7 -5.12 -9.45 14.35
C THR A 7 -4.65 -8.05 14.77
N ALA A 8 -3.36 -7.76 14.63
CA ALA A 8 -2.80 -6.43 14.90
C ALA A 8 -2.97 -5.44 13.73
N ARG A 9 -3.37 -5.91 12.54
CA ARG A 9 -3.40 -5.09 11.32
C ARG A 9 -4.35 -3.89 11.43
N PRO A 10 -5.63 -4.03 11.88
CA PRO A 10 -6.52 -2.88 11.98
C PRO A 10 -5.99 -1.80 12.92
N ALA A 11 -5.42 -2.19 14.06
CA ALA A 11 -4.83 -1.26 15.02
C ALA A 11 -3.58 -0.56 14.45
N ALA A 12 -2.72 -1.31 13.76
CA ALA A 12 -1.54 -0.74 13.09
C ALA A 12 -1.94 0.24 11.97
N ALA A 13 -2.92 -0.11 11.14
CA ALA A 13 -3.44 0.75 10.08
C ALA A 13 -4.01 2.05 10.65
N ALA A 14 -4.83 1.97 11.71
CA ALA A 14 -5.35 3.15 12.40
C ALA A 14 -4.24 4.03 12.99
N ALA A 15 -3.22 3.42 13.61
CA ALA A 15 -2.09 4.16 14.18
C ALA A 15 -1.26 4.88 13.10
N MET A 16 -1.00 4.22 11.96
CA MET A 16 -0.30 4.82 10.82
C MET A 16 -1.13 5.96 10.21
N ALA A 17 -2.43 5.75 9.98
CA ALA A 17 -3.33 6.79 9.47
C ALA A 17 -3.36 8.03 10.39
N ALA A 18 -3.48 7.82 11.70
CA ALA A 18 -3.46 8.90 12.67
C ALA A 18 -2.11 9.65 12.68
N TRP A 19 -0.99 8.94 12.52
CA TRP A 19 0.32 9.57 12.38
C TRP A 19 0.44 10.37 11.08
N GLY A 20 0.03 9.82 9.94
CA GLY A 20 0.11 10.49 8.64
C GLY A 20 -0.68 11.79 8.62
N ALA A 21 -1.89 11.79 9.21
CA ALA A 21 -2.70 12.99 9.38
C ALA A 21 -1.98 14.07 10.21
N ARG A 22 -1.32 13.70 11.32
CA ARG A 22 -0.55 14.65 12.15
C ARG A 22 0.71 15.17 11.47
N ALA A 23 1.37 14.32 10.70
CA ALA A 23 2.62 14.64 10.00
C ALA A 23 2.41 15.32 8.64
N ASN A 24 1.15 15.46 8.19
CA ASN A 24 0.80 15.90 6.85
C ASN A 24 1.47 15.04 5.75
N VAL A 25 1.52 13.73 5.99
CA VAL A 25 2.06 12.73 5.06
C VAL A 25 0.88 11.95 4.46
N PRO A 26 0.66 12.00 3.13
CA PRO A 26 -0.36 11.18 2.49
C PRO A 26 0.02 9.70 2.58
N LEU A 27 -0.96 8.84 2.84
CA LEU A 27 -0.78 7.40 2.95
C LEU A 27 -1.67 6.67 1.94
N LEU A 28 -1.13 5.61 1.35
CA LEU A 28 -1.86 4.70 0.49
C LEU A 28 -2.37 3.51 1.31
N ASP A 29 -3.65 3.17 1.19
CA ASP A 29 -4.21 1.96 1.77
C ASP A 29 -3.85 0.75 0.91
N LEU A 30 -2.83 0.01 1.32
CA LEU A 30 -2.35 -1.16 0.58
C LEU A 30 -3.35 -2.32 0.59
N GLU A 31 -4.16 -2.52 1.63
CA GLU A 31 -5.13 -3.63 1.60
C GLU A 31 -6.21 -3.38 0.55
N ALA A 32 -6.66 -2.14 0.41
CA ALA A 32 -7.60 -1.79 -0.64
C ALA A 32 -7.03 -2.04 -2.05
N VAL A 33 -5.71 -1.95 -2.23
CA VAL A 33 -5.05 -2.13 -3.54
C VAL A 33 -4.68 -3.59 -3.82
N VAL A 34 -4.11 -4.30 -2.85
CA VAL A 34 -3.52 -5.64 -3.05
C VAL A 34 -4.12 -6.74 -2.20
N GLY A 35 -5.14 -6.44 -1.38
CA GLY A 35 -5.76 -7.42 -0.48
C GLY A 35 -6.22 -8.66 -1.23
N GLU A 36 -6.99 -8.48 -2.30
CA GLU A 36 -7.45 -9.62 -3.09
C GLU A 36 -6.32 -10.31 -3.89
N HIS A 37 -5.36 -9.54 -4.42
CA HIS A 37 -4.18 -10.10 -5.08
C HIS A 37 -3.44 -11.10 -4.17
N VAL A 38 -3.33 -10.77 -2.88
CA VAL A 38 -2.68 -11.65 -1.90
C VAL A 38 -3.58 -12.81 -1.50
N LEU A 39 -4.89 -12.58 -1.27
CA LEU A 39 -5.82 -13.59 -0.77
C LEU A 39 -6.20 -14.65 -1.82
N SER A 40 -6.17 -14.30 -3.11
CA SER A 40 -6.38 -15.23 -4.24
C SER A 40 -5.18 -16.14 -4.54
N GLY A 41 -4.00 -15.86 -3.95
CA GLY A 41 -2.77 -16.62 -4.21
C GLY A 41 -1.97 -16.13 -5.41
N GLU A 42 -2.34 -14.99 -6.01
CA GLU A 42 -1.56 -14.32 -7.07
C GLU A 42 -0.29 -13.63 -6.52
N GLY A 43 -0.17 -13.53 -5.19
CA GLY A 43 1.03 -13.11 -4.46
C GLY A 43 2.09 -14.21 -4.35
N ASN A 44 3.15 -13.94 -3.58
CA ASN A 44 4.11 -14.97 -3.23
C ASN A 44 3.46 -16.04 -2.32
N PRO A 45 3.96 -17.28 -2.30
CA PRO A 45 3.43 -18.37 -1.45
C PRO A 45 3.45 -18.07 0.06
N ASP A 46 4.21 -17.07 0.50
CA ASP A 46 4.19 -16.59 1.87
C ASP A 46 2.91 -15.80 2.21
N GLY A 47 2.08 -15.47 1.23
CA GLY A 47 0.84 -14.68 1.29
C GLY A 47 0.99 -13.28 1.91
N MET A 48 2.18 -12.67 1.82
CA MET A 48 2.45 -11.31 2.27
C MET A 48 3.01 -10.48 1.13
N HIS A 49 3.97 -11.05 0.40
CA HIS A 49 4.61 -10.37 -0.71
C HIS A 49 3.75 -10.50 -1.97
N TRP A 50 3.84 -9.49 -2.82
CA TRP A 50 3.03 -9.38 -4.02
C TRP A 50 3.72 -10.05 -5.20
N GLY A 51 2.92 -10.55 -6.13
CA GLY A 51 3.41 -10.85 -7.47
C GLY A 51 3.63 -9.56 -8.27
N TRP A 52 4.14 -9.68 -9.49
CA TRP A 52 4.44 -8.52 -10.34
C TRP A 52 3.22 -7.61 -10.59
N GLN A 53 2.03 -8.18 -10.76
CA GLN A 53 0.81 -7.40 -10.95
C GLN A 53 0.48 -6.56 -9.70
N GLY A 54 0.59 -7.11 -8.50
CA GLY A 54 0.36 -6.35 -7.26
C GLY A 54 1.36 -5.19 -7.10
N HIS A 55 2.63 -5.40 -7.49
CA HIS A 55 3.61 -4.31 -7.57
C HIS A 55 3.20 -3.21 -8.56
N ALA A 56 2.72 -3.59 -9.75
CA ALA A 56 2.25 -2.63 -10.75
C ALA A 56 1.04 -1.83 -10.25
N SER A 57 0.03 -2.49 -9.66
CA SER A 57 -1.16 -1.84 -9.10
C SER A 57 -0.84 -0.84 -8.00
N VAL A 58 0.14 -1.15 -7.14
CA VAL A 58 0.62 -0.20 -6.12
C VAL A 58 1.37 0.96 -6.76
N GLY A 59 2.18 0.72 -7.79
CA GLY A 59 2.82 1.79 -8.55
C GLY A 59 1.82 2.78 -9.15
N ASP A 60 0.77 2.26 -9.79
CA ASP A 60 -0.31 3.07 -10.36
C ASP A 60 -1.03 3.89 -9.28
N ALA A 61 -1.42 3.25 -8.17
CA ALA A 61 -2.08 3.94 -7.07
C ALA A 61 -1.20 5.00 -6.40
N MET A 62 0.09 4.72 -6.22
CA MET A 62 1.07 5.70 -5.73
C MET A 62 1.22 6.87 -6.69
N SER A 63 1.21 6.64 -8.01
CA SER A 63 1.32 7.72 -8.99
C SER A 63 0.18 8.73 -8.85
N VAL A 64 -1.05 8.24 -8.64
CA VAL A 64 -2.24 9.08 -8.41
C VAL A 64 -2.12 9.84 -7.10
N LEU A 65 -1.65 9.17 -6.03
CA LEU A 65 -1.46 9.80 -4.72
C LEU A 65 -0.43 10.93 -4.75
N LEU A 66 0.65 10.74 -5.51
CA LEU A 66 1.75 11.70 -5.60
C LEU A 66 1.48 12.82 -6.59
N ALA A 67 0.61 12.63 -7.58
CA ALA A 67 0.35 13.60 -8.65
C ALA A 67 0.15 15.06 -8.18
N PRO A 68 -0.62 15.34 -7.10
CA PRO A 68 -0.78 16.71 -6.60
C PRO A 68 0.50 17.34 -6.02
N SER A 69 1.46 16.51 -5.59
CA SER A 69 2.73 16.91 -4.99
C SER A 69 3.87 17.03 -6.01
N LEU A 70 3.64 16.58 -7.24
CA LEU A 70 4.63 16.67 -8.31
C LEU A 70 4.51 18.04 -9.00
N THR A 71 5.52 18.88 -8.84
CA THR A 71 5.64 20.11 -9.64
C THR A 71 6.01 19.74 -11.08
N PRO A 72 5.32 20.27 -12.11
CA PRO A 72 5.79 20.13 -13.48
C PRO A 72 7.17 20.80 -13.63
N GLY A 73 8.21 20.01 -13.90
CA GLY A 73 9.48 20.55 -14.45
C GLY A 73 10.77 20.42 -13.64
N HIS A 74 10.90 19.56 -12.63
CA HIS A 74 12.23 19.20 -12.10
C HIS A 74 12.70 17.86 -12.66
N VAL A 75 13.04 17.85 -13.95
CA VAL A 75 14.02 16.91 -14.49
C VAL A 75 15.36 17.63 -14.44
N GLY A 76 16.23 17.18 -13.54
CA GLY A 76 17.66 17.50 -13.60
C GLY A 76 18.33 16.76 -14.75
#